data_AF-A0A6B0RAB4-F1
#
_entry.id   AF-A0A6B0RAB4-F1
#
_cell.length_a   1.000
_cell.length_b   1.000
_cell.length_c   1.000
_cell.angle_alpha   90.00
_cell.angle_beta   90.00
_cell.angle_gamma   90.00
#
_symmetry.space_group_name_H-M   'P 1'
#
loop_
_entity.id
_entity.type
_entity.pdbx_description
1 polymer ?
#
loop_
_entity_poly.entity_id
_entity_poly.type
_entity_poly.pdbx_seq_one_letter_code
_entity_poly.pdbx_strand_id
1 'polypeptide(L)' 'MSMLRLQKRLASSVFCCGKKKVCLDPNETNKIATANSRQQIQKLIKDGLIIRKPVTVHSRA' A
#
# COMPACT_ATOMS: atom_id res chain seq x y z
N MET A 1 11.89 -10.69 9.13
CA MET A 1 11.40 -9.61 8.24
C MET A 1 10.57 -10.23 7.13
N SER A 2 9.28 -9.95 7.07
CA SER A 2 8.38 -10.46 6.02
C SER A 2 8.59 -9.70 4.71
N MET A 3 8.62 -10.43 3.59
CA MET A 3 8.93 -9.86 2.28
C MET A 3 7.67 -9.30 1.60
N LEU A 4 7.30 -8.04 1.90
CA LEU A 4 6.06 -7.40 1.40
C LEU A 4 6.13 -6.85 -0.05
N ARG A 5 7.01 -7.41 -0.89
CA ARG A 5 7.23 -6.94 -2.27
C ARG A 5 5.99 -7.14 -3.15
N LEU A 6 5.28 -8.27 -2.97
CA LEU A 6 4.07 -8.60 -3.73
C LEU A 6 2.93 -7.64 -3.39
N GLN A 7 2.67 -7.44 -2.10
CA GLN A 7 1.59 -6.60 -1.58
C GLN A 7 1.77 -5.16 -2.04
N LYS A 8 2.99 -4.64 -1.96
CA LYS A 8 3.31 -3.29 -2.42
C LYS A 8 3.14 -3.13 -3.93
N ARG A 9 3.40 -4.18 -4.72
CA ARG A 9 3.13 -4.21 -6.17
C ARG A 9 1.63 -4.23 -6.45
N LEU A 10 0.87 -5.11 -5.81
CA LEU A 10 -0.57 -5.24 -5.99
C LEU A 10 -1.30 -3.95 -5.58
N ALA A 11 -0.96 -3.39 -4.43
CA ALA A 11 -1.53 -2.12 -3.95
C ALA A 11 -1.21 -0.96 -4.91
N SER A 12 0.01 -0.89 -5.44
CA SER A 12 0.41 0.11 -6.44
C SER A 12 -0.42 0.00 -7.73
N SER A 13 -0.70 -1.21 -8.20
CA SER A 13 -1.57 -1.44 -9.35
C SER A 13 -3.04 -1.07 -9.08
N VAL A 14 -3.55 -1.32 -7.87
CA VAL A 14 -4.93 -0.97 -7.49
C VAL A 14 -5.11 0.55 -7.36
N PHE A 15 -4.14 1.24 -6.77
CA PHE A 15 -4.19 2.71 -6.61
C PHE A 15 -3.79 3.50 -7.86
N CYS A 16 -3.35 2.84 -8.93
CA CYS A 16 -2.74 3.46 -10.11
C CYS A 16 -1.64 4.47 -9.72
N CYS A 17 -0.82 4.13 -8.72
CA CYS A 17 0.22 5.01 -8.19
C CYS A 17 1.55 4.28 -8.08
N GLY A 18 2.67 5.02 -7.98
CA GLY A 18 3.98 4.40 -7.82
C GLY A 18 4.17 3.72 -6.46
N LYS A 19 5.00 2.67 -6.40
CA LYS A 19 5.33 1.94 -5.16
C LYS A 19 5.81 2.84 -4.00
N LYS A 20 6.42 4.00 -4.32
CA LYS A 20 6.87 4.99 -3.32
C LYS A 20 5.71 5.70 -2.60
N LYS A 21 4.53 5.76 -3.21
CA LYS A 21 3.33 6.38 -2.65
C LYS A 21 2.47 5.40 -1.85
N VAL A 22 2.76 4.10 -1.89
CA VAL A 22 2.05 3.10 -1.07
C VAL A 22 2.71 3.03 0.31
N CYS A 23 1.94 3.35 1.34
CA CYS A 23 2.30 3.13 2.74
C CYS A 23 1.60 1.88 3.25
N LEU A 24 2.33 1.06 4.01
CA LEU A 24 1.84 -0.13 4.70
C LEU A 24 2.00 0.12 6.19
N ASP A 25 0.99 -0.24 6.98
CA ASP A 25 1.08 -0.14 8.43
C ASP A 25 2.12 -1.15 8.98
N PRO A 26 3.16 -0.71 9.73
CA PRO A 26 4.13 -1.61 10.33
C PRO A 26 3.55 -2.51 11.43
N ASN A 27 2.47 -2.10 12.12
CA ASN A 27 1.87 -2.87 13.21
C ASN A 27 1.11 -4.10 12.69
N GLU A 28 0.45 -3.97 11.54
CA GLU A 28 -0.39 -4.99 10.93
C GLU A 28 0.32 -5.77 9.81
N THR A 29 1.66 -5.79 9.85
CA THR A 29 2.53 -6.44 8.85
C THR A 29 2.14 -7.91 8.60
N ASN A 30 1.75 -8.64 9.64
CA ASN A 30 1.37 -10.06 9.53
C ASN A 30 0.05 -10.23 8.75
N LYS A 31 -0.93 -9.37 8.99
CA LYS A 31 -2.22 -9.35 8.27
C LYS A 31 -2.07 -8.91 6.83
N ILE A 32 -1.11 -8.02 6.55
CA ILE A 32 -0.76 -7.63 5.19
C ILE A 32 -0.02 -8.78 4.48
N ALA A 33 0.86 -9.50 5.17
CA ALA A 33 1.62 -10.60 4.59
C ALA A 33 0.73 -11.76 4.10
N THR A 34 -0.40 -12.02 4.77
CA THR A 34 -1.37 -13.05 4.35
C THR A 34 -2.22 -12.63 3.15
N ALA A 35 -2.26 -11.35 2.78
CA ALA A 35 -2.98 -10.88 1.60
C ALA A 35 -2.16 -11.05 0.32
N ASN A 36 -2.58 -11.99 -0.52
CA ASN A 36 -1.92 -12.43 -1.75
C ASN A 36 -2.78 -12.22 -3.00
N SER A 37 -4.06 -11.85 -2.85
CA SER A 37 -4.97 -11.49 -3.95
C SER A 37 -5.26 -9.98 -4.03
N ARG A 38 -5.63 -9.50 -5.22
CA ARG A 38 -6.07 -8.10 -5.45
C ARG A 38 -7.31 -7.74 -4.65
N GLN A 39 -8.24 -8.68 -4.48
CA GLN A 39 -9.48 -8.48 -3.72
C GLN A 39 -9.20 -8.27 -2.23
N GLN A 40 -8.26 -9.04 -1.66
CA GLN A 40 -7.84 -8.87 -0.27
C GLN A 40 -7.14 -7.53 -0.06
N ILE A 41 -6.27 -7.12 -0.99
CA ILE A 41 -5.63 -5.80 -0.95
C ILE A 41 -6.66 -4.67 -0.99
N GLN A 42 -7.72 -4.77 -1.81
CA GLN A 42 -8.82 -3.79 -1.81
C GLN A 42 -9.56 -3.74 -0.46
N LYS A 43 -9.75 -4.88 0.20
CA LYS A 43 -10.32 -4.93 1.56
C LYS A 43 -9.41 -4.20 2.56
N LEU A 44 -8.10 -4.49 2.54
CA LEU A 44 -7.13 -3.82 3.41
C LEU A 44 -7.01 -2.31 3.15
N ILE A 45 -7.23 -1.87 1.90
CA ILE A 45 -7.32 -0.45 1.55
C ILE A 45 -8.57 0.18 2.18
N LYS A 46 -9.72 -0.50 2.10
CA LYS A 46 -10.97 -0.03 2.71
C LYS A 46 -10.87 0.01 4.25
N ASP A 47 -10.15 -0.94 4.83
CA ASP A 47 -9.86 -1.02 6.27
C ASP A 47 -8.80 0.02 6.72
N GLY A 48 -8.17 0.74 5.79
CA GLY A 48 -7.19 1.79 6.10
C GLY A 48 -5.78 1.29 6.44
N LEU A 49 -5.50 0.00 6.31
CA LEU A 49 -4.19 -0.60 6.59
C LEU A 49 -3.16 -0.32 5.48
N ILE A 50 -3.64 -0.03 4.27
CA ILE A 50 -2.85 0.35 3.11
C ILE A 50 -3.32 1.71 2.63
N ILE A 51 -2.43 2.70 2.70
CA ILE A 51 -2.77 4.10 2.42
C ILE A 51 -1.90 4.65 1.29
N ARG A 52 -2.52 5.44 0.42
CA ARG A 52 -1.81 6.25 -0.58
C ARG A 52 -1.31 7.55 0.06
N LYS A 53 0.02 7.74 0.10
CA LYS A 53 0.65 8.99 0.51
C LYS A 53 0.31 10.11 -0.46
N PRO A 54 0.13 11.36 0.02
CA PRO A 54 -0.09 12.50 -0.85
C PRO A 54 1.11 12.75 -1.77
N VAL A 55 0.86 13.48 -2.87
CA VAL A 55 1.92 13.95 -3.76
C VAL A 55 2.73 15.01 -3.01
N THR A 56 4.05 14.97 -3.17
CA THR A 56 4.94 15.98 -2.60
C THR A 56 4.77 17.24 -3.44
N VAL A 57 4.23 18.30 -2.83
CA VAL A 57 4.05 19.59 -3.51
C VAL A 57 5.40 20.29 -3.56
N HIS A 58 5.77 20.79 -4.74
CA HIS A 58 6.95 21.64 -4.91
C HIS A 58 6.49 23.10 -4.92
N SER A 59 7.06 23.92 -4.05
CA SER A 59 6.81 25.37 -4.02
C SER A 59 7.18 25.98 -5.38
N ARG A 60 6.35 26.90 -5.89
CA ARG A 60 6.58 27.65 -7.13
C ARG A 60 6.82 29.15 -6.89
N ALA A 61 7.18 29.52 -5.66
CA ALA A 61 7.53 30.89 -5.30
C ALA A 61 8.94 31.23 -5.77
#